data_AF-A0A970XJ54-F1
#
_entry.id   AF-A0A970XJ54-F1
#
_cell.length_a   1.000
_cell.length_b   1.000
_cell.length_c   1.000
_cell.angle_alpha   90.00
_cell.angle_beta   90.00
_cell.angle_gamma   90.00
#
_symmetry.space_group_name_H-M   'P 1'
#
loop_
_entity.id
_entity.type
_entity.pdbx_description
1 polymer ?
#
loop_
_entity_poly.entity_id
_entity_poly.type
_entity_poly.pdbx_seq_one_letter_code
_entity_poly.pdbx_strand_id
1 'polypeptide(L)'
;MNRMNLVDRNRNIALLGITVALIIVLQALAEVIQLFGLQISLALGLIPVLVISQLKGWKIGAICGLAFGLVSMSIAAIRYSAVPVFRNAINPLVSVMPRILVGIITGALASAFNKLSLKWKERGKYKLFTRKYFLSAIATLAGVLTNTIGFLGMFFAFSAGQSVGGYTVNIAYIFGMIIAINTVVEAVSYVVLVPAITESLRVTKFFSQSYTKKQIASTAEESIIDQPGKNQINVQETIPLETEQKKDSE
;
A
#
# COMPACT_ATOMS: atom_id res chain seq x y z
N MET A 1 -22.76 16.13 -8.98
CA MET A 1 -21.58 15.25 -8.73
C MET A 1 -21.67 14.04 -9.66
N ASN A 2 -20.66 13.79 -10.52
CA ASN A 2 -20.73 12.74 -11.55
C ASN A 2 -20.87 11.33 -10.92
N ARG A 3 -21.77 10.47 -11.43
CA ARG A 3 -22.00 9.10 -10.93
C ARG A 3 -20.72 8.26 -10.96
N MET A 4 -19.83 8.48 -11.93
CA MET A 4 -18.50 7.85 -11.97
C MET A 4 -17.67 8.12 -10.71
N ASN A 5 -17.63 9.37 -10.25
CA ASN A 5 -16.87 9.75 -9.05
C ASN A 5 -17.46 9.14 -7.77
N LEU A 6 -18.76 8.82 -7.76
CA LEU A 6 -19.41 8.16 -6.62
C LEU A 6 -19.02 6.68 -6.53
N VAL A 7 -19.13 5.94 -7.63
CA VAL A 7 -18.79 4.51 -7.67
C VAL A 7 -17.32 4.27 -7.31
N ASP A 8 -16.40 5.07 -7.86
CA ASP A 8 -14.98 4.95 -7.55
C ASP A 8 -14.64 5.28 -6.10
N ARG A 9 -15.33 6.27 -5.50
CA ARG A 9 -15.16 6.60 -4.08
C ARG A 9 -15.69 5.50 -3.18
N ASN A 10 -16.90 5.00 -3.42
CA ASN A 10 -17.48 3.91 -2.63
C ASN A 10 -16.57 2.68 -2.65
N ARG A 11 -16.02 2.34 -3.81
CA ARG A 11 -15.06 1.26 -3.97
C ARG A 11 -13.77 1.51 -3.19
N ASN A 12 -13.21 2.72 -3.25
CA ASN A 12 -12.00 3.07 -2.51
C ASN A 12 -12.23 3.04 -1.00
N ILE A 13 -13.41 3.44 -0.52
CA ILE A 13 -13.80 3.34 0.90
C ILE A 13 -13.90 1.88 1.32
N ALA A 14 -14.56 1.02 0.52
CA ALA A 14 -14.62 -0.42 0.79
C ALA A 14 -13.23 -1.06 0.84
N LEU A 15 -12.36 -0.69 -0.11
CA LEU A 15 -10.97 -1.14 -0.13
C LEU A 15 -10.17 -0.70 1.09
N LEU A 16 -10.33 0.55 1.51
CA LEU A 16 -9.71 1.06 2.73
C LEU A 16 -10.18 0.26 3.94
N GLY A 17 -11.49 0.02 4.09
CA GLY A 17 -12.06 -0.77 5.18
C GLY A 17 -11.47 -2.18 5.25
N ILE A 18 -11.45 -2.90 4.12
CA ILE A 18 -10.89 -4.26 4.03
C ILE A 18 -9.39 -4.24 4.35
N THR A 19 -8.64 -3.27 3.82
CA THR A 19 -7.19 -3.17 4.04
C THR A 19 -6.88 -2.88 5.51
N VAL A 20 -7.62 -1.98 6.15
CA VAL A 20 -7.45 -1.67 7.59
C VAL A 20 -7.77 -2.90 8.45
N ALA A 21 -8.83 -3.63 8.14
CA ALA A 21 -9.13 -4.88 8.83
C ALA A 21 -7.98 -5.89 8.67
N LEU A 22 -7.43 -6.04 7.46
CA LEU A 22 -6.31 -6.93 7.18
C LEU A 22 -5.03 -6.51 7.93
N ILE A 23 -4.76 -5.20 8.02
CA ILE A 23 -3.63 -4.66 8.80
C ILE A 23 -3.76 -5.08 10.28
N ILE A 24 -4.94 -4.92 10.88
CA ILE A 24 -5.18 -5.28 12.28
C ILE A 24 -5.00 -6.79 12.48
N VAL A 25 -5.62 -7.61 11.63
CA VAL A 25 -5.57 -9.08 11.73
C VAL A 25 -4.14 -9.59 11.58
N LEU A 26 -3.42 -9.15 10.55
CA LEU A 26 -2.04 -9.58 10.32
C LEU A 26 -1.10 -9.09 11.43
N GLN A 27 -1.33 -7.89 11.95
CA GLN A 27 -0.52 -7.42 13.06
C GLN A 27 -0.81 -8.20 14.34
N ALA A 28 -2.07 -8.49 14.66
CA ALA A 28 -2.41 -9.35 15.80
C ALA A 28 -1.82 -10.76 15.65
N LEU A 29 -1.83 -11.31 14.44
CA LEU A 29 -1.20 -12.60 14.15
C LEU A 29 0.32 -12.55 14.40
N ALA A 30 0.99 -11.48 13.99
CA ALA A 30 2.43 -11.31 14.26
C ALA A 30 2.72 -11.33 15.77
N GLU A 31 1.88 -10.68 16.57
CA GLU A 31 2.00 -10.66 18.04
C GLU A 31 1.79 -12.06 18.65
N VAL A 32 0.81 -12.81 18.16
CA VAL A 32 0.54 -14.18 18.60
C VAL A 32 1.72 -15.09 18.28
N ILE A 33 2.30 -14.97 17.08
CA ILE A 33 3.48 -15.78 16.68
C ILE A 33 4.67 -15.54 17.61
N GLN A 34 4.90 -14.28 18.03
CA GLN A 34 5.98 -13.97 18.98
C GLN A 34 5.77 -14.63 20.35
N LEU A 35 4.52 -14.79 20.78
CA LEU A 35 4.19 -15.47 22.04
C LEU A 35 4.60 -16.95 22.02
N PHE A 36 4.55 -17.59 20.85
CA PHE A 36 4.95 -18.99 20.65
C PHE A 36 6.46 -19.20 20.53
N GLY A 37 7.28 -18.19 20.86
CA GLY A 37 8.73 -18.33 20.99
C GLY A 37 9.54 -17.97 19.74
N LEU A 38 8.90 -17.45 18.69
CA LEU A 38 9.65 -16.84 17.59
C LEU A 38 10.16 -15.47 18.05
N GLN A 39 11.47 -15.36 18.30
CA GLN A 39 12.12 -14.10 18.70
C GLN A 39 12.16 -13.05 17.57
N ILE A 40 11.57 -13.37 16.40
CA ILE A 40 11.52 -12.50 15.23
C ILE A 40 10.20 -11.75 15.22
N SER A 41 10.27 -10.42 15.37
CA SER A 41 9.11 -9.54 15.32
C SER A 41 8.88 -9.05 13.89
N LEU A 42 8.00 -9.72 13.15
CA LEU A 42 7.65 -9.32 11.78
C LEU A 42 6.49 -8.32 11.76
N ALA A 43 6.67 -7.21 11.05
CA ALA A 43 5.64 -6.22 10.77
C ALA A 43 4.66 -6.73 9.70
N LEU A 44 3.93 -7.82 9.95
CA LEU A 44 3.05 -8.44 8.94
C LEU A 44 1.95 -7.48 8.45
N GLY A 45 1.51 -6.55 9.31
CA GLY A 45 0.60 -5.46 8.95
C GLY A 45 1.15 -4.49 7.89
N LEU A 46 2.45 -4.54 7.58
CA LEU A 46 3.08 -3.75 6.52
C LEU A 46 2.73 -4.28 5.12
N ILE A 47 2.49 -5.59 4.96
CA ILE A 47 2.20 -6.21 3.66
C ILE A 47 0.97 -5.58 2.98
N PRO A 48 -0.20 -5.47 3.63
CA PRO A 48 -1.37 -4.82 3.03
C PRO A 48 -1.12 -3.35 2.66
N VAL A 49 -0.36 -2.61 3.49
CA VAL A 49 0.00 -1.21 3.23
C VAL A 49 0.84 -1.10 1.96
N LEU A 50 1.86 -1.95 1.81
CA LEU A 50 2.72 -1.97 0.63
C LEU A 50 1.90 -2.33 -0.62
N VAL A 51 1.08 -3.38 -0.56
CA VAL A 51 0.25 -3.83 -1.69
C VAL A 51 -0.72 -2.73 -2.14
N ILE A 52 -1.50 -2.15 -1.23
CA ILE A 52 -2.50 -1.14 -1.61
C ILE A 52 -1.84 0.15 -2.10
N SER A 53 -0.69 0.52 -1.53
CA SER A 53 0.07 1.70 -1.96
C SER A 53 0.52 1.56 -3.42
N GLN A 54 0.96 0.37 -3.82
CA GLN A 54 1.36 0.10 -5.20
C GLN A 54 0.21 0.03 -6.21
N LEU A 55 -1.00 -0.35 -5.75
CA LEU A 55 -2.20 -0.48 -6.58
C LEU A 55 -2.97 0.84 -6.74
N LYS A 56 -3.06 1.64 -5.67
CA LYS A 56 -3.91 2.84 -5.59
C LYS A 56 -3.14 4.15 -5.46
N GLY A 57 -1.84 4.08 -5.22
CA GLY A 57 -0.95 5.23 -5.13
C GLY A 57 -0.80 5.79 -3.71
N TRP A 58 0.01 6.85 -3.63
CA TRP A 58 0.53 7.40 -2.37
C TRP A 58 -0.53 7.93 -1.40
N LYS A 59 -1.67 8.45 -1.88
CA LYS A 59 -2.73 9.00 -1.01
C LYS A 59 -3.42 7.91 -0.17
N ILE A 60 -3.85 6.83 -0.84
CA ILE A 60 -4.48 5.69 -0.17
C ILE A 60 -3.42 4.94 0.66
N GLY A 61 -2.19 4.85 0.14
CA GLY A 61 -1.05 4.33 0.89
C GLY A 61 -0.79 5.06 2.20
N ALA A 62 -0.82 6.39 2.20
CA ALA A 62 -0.63 7.21 3.41
C ALA A 62 -1.70 6.95 4.47
N ILE A 63 -2.97 6.81 4.05
CA ILE A 63 -4.09 6.51 4.97
C ILE A 63 -3.92 5.11 5.59
N CYS A 64 -3.57 4.11 4.78
CA CYS A 64 -3.29 2.77 5.30
C CYS A 64 -2.04 2.74 6.19
N GLY A 65 -1.01 3.52 5.87
CA GLY A 65 0.17 3.72 6.69
C GLY A 65 -0.15 4.36 8.04
N LEU A 66 -1.07 5.34 8.06
CA LEU A 66 -1.57 5.92 9.30
C LEU A 66 -2.30 4.86 10.15
N ALA A 67 -3.20 4.08 9.54
CA ALA A 67 -3.90 3.01 10.25
C ALA A 67 -2.92 1.99 10.85
N PHE A 68 -1.93 1.56 10.07
CA PHE A 68 -0.88 0.66 10.57
C PHE A 68 -0.04 1.30 11.68
N GLY A 69 0.30 2.57 11.54
CA GLY A 69 0.98 3.36 12.57
C GLY A 69 0.22 3.38 13.90
N LEU A 70 -1.09 3.64 13.85
CA LEU A 70 -1.93 3.65 15.04
C LEU A 70 -2.01 2.27 15.69
N VAL A 71 -2.18 1.20 14.91
CA VAL A 71 -2.17 -0.18 15.41
C VAL A 71 -0.84 -0.51 16.09
N SER A 72 0.30 -0.14 15.47
CA SER A 72 1.62 -0.38 16.04
C SER A 72 1.85 0.40 17.35
N MET A 73 1.31 1.62 17.45
CA MET A 73 1.37 2.43 18.67
C MET A 73 0.51 1.83 19.78
N SER A 74 -0.70 1.34 19.47
CA SER A 74 -1.56 0.65 20.44
C SER A 74 -0.89 -0.60 21.01
N ILE A 75 -0.20 -1.37 20.16
CA ILE A 75 0.57 -2.55 20.60
C ILE A 75 1.74 -2.14 21.50
N ALA A 76 2.47 -1.08 21.15
CA ALA A 76 3.54 -0.54 21.99
C ALA A 76 3.02 -0.11 23.37
N ALA A 77 1.82 0.49 23.44
CA ALA A 77 1.18 0.87 24.69
C ALA A 77 0.82 -0.35 25.57
N ILE A 78 0.38 -1.44 24.95
CA ILE A 78 0.07 -2.69 25.66
C ILE A 78 1.35 -3.38 26.16
N ARG A 79 2.42 -3.42 25.34
CA ARG A 79 3.66 -4.13 25.67
C ARG A 79 4.61 -3.36 26.59
N TYR A 80 4.43 -2.05 26.74
CA TYR A 80 5.32 -1.23 27.54
C TYR A 80 5.43 -1.70 29.01
N SER A 81 4.36 -2.28 29.57
CA SER A 81 4.39 -2.85 30.92
C SER A 81 5.38 -4.03 31.05
N ALA A 82 5.50 -4.85 30.01
CA ALA A 82 6.38 -6.02 30.00
C ALA A 82 7.82 -5.67 29.56
N VAL A 83 7.98 -4.72 28.64
CA VAL A 83 9.28 -4.30 28.10
C VAL A 83 9.35 -2.77 28.07
N PRO A 84 9.99 -2.14 29.08
CA PRO A 84 9.99 -0.68 29.25
C PRO A 84 10.61 0.11 28.08
N VAL A 85 11.42 -0.54 27.24
CA VAL A 85 11.98 0.03 26.00
C VAL A 85 10.89 0.51 25.03
N PHE A 86 9.69 -0.09 25.04
CA PHE A 86 8.59 0.34 24.16
C PHE A 86 7.96 1.68 24.56
N ARG A 87 8.37 2.31 25.68
CA ARG A 87 7.85 3.63 26.11
C ARG A 87 7.91 4.65 24.97
N ASN A 88 9.05 4.67 24.28
CA ASN A 88 9.32 5.68 23.27
C ASN A 88 8.58 5.37 21.95
N ALA A 89 8.17 4.11 21.74
CA ALA A 89 7.30 3.72 20.64
C ALA A 89 5.83 4.10 20.86
N ILE A 90 5.43 4.53 22.06
CA ILE A 90 4.08 5.11 22.29
C ILE A 90 3.99 6.52 21.68
N ASN A 91 5.12 7.19 21.44
CA ASN A 91 5.13 8.50 20.79
C ASN A 91 4.63 8.36 19.33
N PRO A 92 3.59 9.12 18.91
CA PRO A 92 3.03 9.03 17.57
C PRO A 92 4.04 9.41 16.49
N LEU A 93 5.06 10.23 16.79
CA LEU A 93 6.12 10.50 15.84
C LEU A 93 6.94 9.23 15.58
N VAL A 94 7.34 8.51 16.62
CA VAL A 94 8.18 7.30 16.49
C VAL A 94 7.41 6.18 15.79
N SER A 95 6.15 5.96 16.14
CA SER A 95 5.36 4.87 15.57
C SER A 95 4.63 5.27 14.30
N VAL A 96 3.81 6.32 14.29
CA VAL A 96 2.91 6.60 13.17
C VAL A 96 3.63 7.21 11.97
N MET A 97 4.53 8.17 12.19
CA MET A 97 5.16 8.92 11.10
C MET A 97 5.91 8.02 10.10
N PRO A 98 6.78 7.07 10.50
CA PRO A 98 7.45 6.18 9.56
C PRO A 98 6.47 5.37 8.72
N ARG A 99 5.35 4.92 9.28
CA ARG A 99 4.38 4.09 8.55
C ARG A 99 3.60 4.89 7.52
N ILE A 100 3.29 6.16 7.80
CA ILE A 100 2.75 7.08 6.79
C ILE A 100 3.75 7.25 5.63
N LEU A 101 5.02 7.48 5.95
CA LEU A 101 6.08 7.64 4.95
C LEU A 101 6.24 6.39 4.08
N VAL A 102 6.13 5.18 4.65
CA VAL A 102 6.17 3.93 3.89
C VAL A 102 5.09 3.92 2.81
N GLY A 103 3.84 4.24 3.17
CA GLY A 103 2.73 4.26 2.22
C GLY A 103 2.91 5.31 1.12
N ILE A 104 3.43 6.48 1.47
CA ILE A 104 3.74 7.55 0.52
C ILE A 104 4.84 7.12 -0.44
N ILE A 105 6.00 6.70 0.08
CA ILE A 105 7.20 6.37 -0.71
C ILE A 105 6.91 5.19 -1.64
N THR A 106 6.33 4.11 -1.10
CA THR A 106 5.99 2.92 -1.89
C THR A 106 5.01 3.27 -3.02
N GLY A 107 3.97 4.05 -2.71
CA GLY A 107 2.97 4.43 -3.70
C GLY A 107 3.49 5.43 -4.74
N ALA A 108 4.38 6.35 -4.35
CA ALA A 108 5.01 7.30 -5.24
C ALA A 108 5.97 6.60 -6.21
N LEU A 109 6.85 5.72 -5.70
CA LEU A 109 7.76 4.93 -6.53
C LEU A 109 7.00 4.04 -7.50
N ALA A 110 6.00 3.30 -7.03
CA ALA A 110 5.20 2.44 -7.91
C ALA A 110 4.46 3.25 -8.98
N SER A 111 3.97 4.44 -8.66
CA SER A 111 3.33 5.33 -9.64
C SER A 111 4.33 5.84 -10.68
N ALA A 112 5.53 6.25 -10.24
CA ALA A 112 6.60 6.70 -11.12
C ALA A 112 7.08 5.57 -12.05
N PHE A 113 7.30 4.38 -11.50
CA PHE A 113 7.74 3.19 -12.24
C PHE A 113 6.69 2.69 -13.22
N ASN A 114 5.40 2.74 -12.87
CA ASN A 114 4.35 2.38 -13.83
C ASN A 114 4.35 3.34 -15.03
N LYS A 115 4.47 4.65 -14.81
CA LYS A 115 4.56 5.64 -15.90
C LYS A 115 5.80 5.43 -16.75
N LEU A 116 6.95 5.18 -16.12
CA LEU A 116 8.19 4.88 -16.82
C LEU A 116 8.03 3.62 -17.65
N SER A 117 7.44 2.57 -17.10
CA SER A 117 7.26 1.30 -17.80
C SER A 117 6.41 1.44 -19.08
N LEU A 118 5.40 2.30 -19.08
CA LEU A 118 4.54 2.51 -20.25
C LEU A 118 5.24 3.27 -21.38
N LYS A 119 6.22 4.12 -21.06
CA LYS A 119 6.99 4.85 -22.08
C LYS A 119 7.99 3.97 -22.83
N TRP A 120 8.37 2.84 -22.27
CA TRP A 120 9.34 1.94 -22.87
C TRP A 120 8.64 1.07 -23.90
N LYS A 121 9.00 1.26 -25.18
CA LYS A 121 8.46 0.52 -26.33
C LYS A 121 9.02 -0.91 -26.35
N GLU A 122 8.50 -1.77 -25.48
CA GLU A 122 8.92 -3.18 -25.42
C GLU A 122 8.04 -4.08 -26.29
N ARG A 123 8.70 -4.93 -27.08
CA ARG A 123 8.05 -6.04 -27.82
C ARG A 123 8.10 -7.30 -26.96
N GLY A 124 6.97 -7.70 -26.38
CA GLY A 124 6.80 -9.00 -25.71
C GLY A 124 6.14 -8.93 -24.33
N LYS A 125 5.04 -9.69 -24.14
CA LYS A 125 4.24 -9.70 -22.91
C LYS A 125 5.02 -10.19 -21.68
N TYR A 126 5.91 -11.19 -21.85
CA TYR A 126 6.72 -11.75 -20.78
C TYR A 126 7.72 -10.75 -20.18
N LYS A 127 8.44 -10.00 -21.04
CA LYS A 127 9.44 -9.01 -20.60
C LYS A 127 8.80 -7.86 -19.81
N LEU A 128 7.62 -7.42 -20.24
CA LEU A 128 6.85 -6.40 -19.53
C LEU A 128 6.41 -6.86 -18.14
N PHE A 129 5.99 -8.12 -18.01
CA PHE A 129 5.58 -8.71 -16.73
C PHE A 129 6.75 -8.79 -15.76
N THR A 130 7.86 -9.40 -16.17
CA THR A 130 9.07 -9.51 -15.33
C THR A 130 9.58 -8.14 -14.89
N ARG A 131 9.53 -7.13 -15.75
CA ARG A 131 9.93 -5.78 -15.38
C ARG A 131 8.99 -5.14 -14.36
N LYS A 132 7.67 -5.32 -14.49
CA LYS A 132 6.70 -4.82 -13.50
C LYS A 132 6.92 -5.47 -12.13
N TYR A 133 7.18 -6.77 -12.10
CA TYR A 133 7.59 -7.48 -10.89
C TYR A 133 8.85 -6.88 -10.27
N PHE A 134 9.89 -6.67 -11.07
CA PHE A 134 11.14 -6.09 -10.59
C PHE A 134 10.98 -4.66 -10.04
N LEU A 135 10.21 -3.82 -10.73
CA LEU A 135 9.91 -2.45 -10.27
C LEU A 135 9.06 -2.45 -8.99
N SER A 136 8.12 -3.39 -8.87
CA SER A 136 7.33 -3.61 -7.66
C SER A 136 8.21 -4.08 -6.50
N ALA A 137 9.18 -4.95 -6.75
CA ALA A 137 10.17 -5.39 -5.76
C ALA A 137 11.01 -4.23 -5.23
N ILE A 138 11.49 -3.34 -6.11
CA ILE A 138 12.25 -2.14 -5.69
C ILE A 138 11.37 -1.20 -4.86
N ALA A 139 10.14 -0.95 -5.28
CA ALA A 139 9.21 -0.10 -4.52
C ALA A 139 8.92 -0.70 -3.12
N THR A 140 8.77 -2.03 -3.06
CA THR A 140 8.59 -2.77 -1.81
C THR A 140 9.81 -2.62 -0.90
N LEU A 141 11.02 -2.83 -1.42
CA LEU A 141 12.25 -2.71 -0.65
C LEU A 141 12.42 -1.30 -0.08
N ALA A 142 12.17 -0.26 -0.89
CA ALA A 142 12.19 1.12 -0.42
C ALA A 142 11.19 1.37 0.72
N GLY A 143 10.00 0.78 0.61
CA GLY A 143 8.99 0.79 1.68
C GLY A 143 9.48 0.13 2.97
N VAL A 144 10.02 -1.08 2.89
CA VAL A 144 10.53 -1.81 4.08
C VAL A 144 11.69 -1.07 4.73
N LEU A 145 12.64 -0.56 3.94
CA LEU A 145 13.75 0.24 4.45
C LEU A 145 13.26 1.53 5.11
N THR A 146 12.27 2.21 4.52
CA THR A 146 11.65 3.40 5.14
C THR A 146 11.04 3.06 6.50
N ASN A 147 10.37 1.91 6.62
CA ASN A 147 9.77 1.47 7.88
C ASN A 147 10.85 1.31 8.95
N THR A 148 11.90 0.54 8.63
CA THR A 148 12.98 0.23 9.56
C THR A 148 13.79 1.47 9.91
N ILE A 149 14.33 2.17 8.91
CA ILE A 149 15.22 3.31 9.12
C ILE A 149 14.44 4.46 9.77
N GLY A 150 13.20 4.70 9.34
CA GLY A 150 12.35 5.73 9.94
C GLY A 150 12.01 5.42 11.39
N PHE A 151 11.62 4.17 11.71
CA PHE A 151 11.35 3.77 13.08
C PHE A 151 12.62 3.83 13.93
N LEU A 152 13.74 3.28 13.48
CA LEU A 152 15.01 3.29 14.20
C LEU A 152 15.53 4.71 14.44
N GLY A 153 15.51 5.54 13.40
CA GLY A 153 15.99 6.92 13.46
C GLY A 153 15.17 7.74 14.46
N MET A 154 13.85 7.63 14.42
CA MET A 154 12.99 8.32 15.38
C MET A 154 13.09 7.71 16.77
N PHE A 155 13.12 6.38 16.88
CA PHE A 155 13.28 5.71 18.15
C PHE A 155 14.58 6.15 18.82
N PHE A 156 15.70 6.18 18.09
CA PHE A 156 16.97 6.68 18.60
C PHE A 156 16.91 8.16 18.97
N ALA A 157 16.36 9.03 18.13
CA ALA A 157 16.25 10.46 18.41
C ALA A 157 15.48 10.76 19.71
N PHE A 158 14.47 9.96 20.04
CA PHE A 158 13.69 10.11 21.26
C PHE A 158 14.17 9.24 22.44
N SER A 159 15.13 8.32 22.22
CA SER A 159 15.69 7.44 23.27
C SER A 159 17.13 7.77 23.66
N ALA A 160 17.85 8.54 22.85
CA ALA A 160 19.25 8.89 23.10
C ALA A 160 19.40 9.60 24.46
N GLY A 161 20.24 9.03 25.32
CA GLY A 161 20.53 9.56 26.66
C GLY A 161 19.50 9.22 27.74
N GLN A 162 18.44 8.46 27.43
CA GLN A 162 17.51 7.95 28.44
C GLN A 162 18.05 6.65 29.04
N SER A 163 18.09 6.56 30.37
CA SER A 163 18.34 5.31 31.08
C SER A 163 17.02 4.60 31.34
N VAL A 164 16.88 3.37 30.83
CA VAL A 164 15.70 2.53 31.05
C VAL A 164 16.14 1.33 31.87
N GLY A 165 15.71 1.26 33.14
CA GLY A 165 16.05 0.14 34.03
C GLY A 165 17.52 0.02 34.40
N GLY A 166 18.27 1.15 34.46
CA GLY A 166 19.69 1.17 34.82
C GLY A 166 20.65 0.95 33.63
N TYR A 167 20.13 0.64 32.45
CA TYR A 167 20.92 0.56 31.21
C TYR A 167 20.76 1.84 30.39
N THR A 168 21.89 2.40 29.93
CA THR A 168 21.88 3.49 28.95
C THR A 168 21.50 2.93 27.59
N VAL A 169 20.47 3.51 26.98
CA VAL A 169 20.05 3.12 25.64
C VAL A 169 21.09 3.60 24.63
N ASN A 170 22.07 2.74 24.32
CA ASN A 170 23.10 2.98 23.31
C ASN A 170 22.66 2.40 21.96
N ILE A 171 23.20 2.95 20.86
CA ILE A 171 22.98 2.50 19.48
C ILE A 171 23.22 1.00 19.34
N ALA A 172 24.29 0.46 19.94
CA ALA A 172 24.60 -0.97 19.86
C ALA A 172 23.49 -1.86 20.47
N TYR A 173 22.81 -1.39 21.51
CA TYR A 173 21.71 -2.11 22.15
C TYR A 173 20.43 -2.09 21.30
N ILE A 174 20.09 -0.94 20.71
CA ILE A 174 18.92 -0.79 19.81
C ILE A 174 19.12 -1.63 18.53
N PHE A 175 20.32 -1.59 17.94
CA PHE A 175 20.63 -2.33 16.71
C PHE A 175 20.81 -3.83 16.94
N GLY A 176 21.39 -4.25 18.08
CA GLY A 176 21.77 -5.64 18.35
C GLY A 176 20.65 -6.55 18.84
N MET A 177 19.70 -6.06 19.65
CA MET A 177 18.72 -6.93 20.32
C MET A 177 17.34 -7.01 19.66
N ILE A 178 16.89 -5.98 18.92
CA ILE A 178 15.45 -5.82 18.63
C ILE A 178 15.11 -5.75 17.13
N ILE A 179 16.01 -5.30 16.23
CA ILE A 179 15.55 -4.82 14.91
C ILE A 179 16.36 -5.32 13.70
N ALA A 180 17.69 -5.45 13.77
CA ALA A 180 18.50 -5.74 12.57
C ALA A 180 18.17 -7.10 11.91
N ILE A 181 17.95 -8.15 12.71
CA ILE A 181 17.57 -9.48 12.19
C ILE A 181 16.15 -9.44 11.60
N ASN A 182 15.22 -8.74 12.25
CA ASN A 182 13.83 -8.62 11.81
C ASN A 182 13.75 -7.93 10.45
N THR A 183 14.49 -6.85 10.25
CA THR A 183 14.50 -6.12 8.97
C THR A 183 15.00 -6.97 7.81
N VAL A 184 16.03 -7.79 8.00
CA VAL A 184 16.56 -8.63 6.92
C VAL A 184 15.50 -9.66 6.51
N VAL A 185 14.85 -10.30 7.48
CA VAL A 185 13.78 -11.27 7.21
C VAL A 185 12.57 -10.60 6.56
N GLU A 186 12.15 -9.43 7.03
CA GLU A 186 11.08 -8.64 6.43
C GLU A 186 11.43 -8.21 5.00
N ALA A 187 12.64 -7.71 4.76
CA ALA A 187 13.07 -7.27 3.45
C ALA A 187 13.07 -8.44 2.46
N VAL A 188 13.67 -9.58 2.83
CA VAL A 188 13.73 -10.75 1.96
C VAL A 188 12.34 -11.32 1.71
N SER A 189 11.52 -11.48 2.75
CA SER A 189 10.18 -12.06 2.61
C SER A 189 9.23 -11.15 1.84
N TYR A 190 9.21 -9.85 2.13
CA TYR A 190 8.23 -8.93 1.54
C TYR A 190 8.59 -8.60 0.10
N VAL A 191 9.88 -8.52 -0.26
CA VAL A 191 10.31 -8.32 -1.66
C VAL A 191 9.85 -9.46 -2.56
N VAL A 192 9.65 -10.66 -2.03
CA VAL A 192 9.09 -11.79 -2.79
C VAL A 192 7.55 -11.77 -2.75
N LEU A 193 6.97 -11.63 -1.55
CA LEU A 193 5.53 -11.77 -1.35
C LEU A 193 4.73 -10.60 -1.93
N VAL A 194 5.15 -9.35 -1.70
CA VAL A 194 4.38 -8.16 -2.09
C VAL A 194 4.23 -8.06 -3.61
N PRO A 195 5.29 -8.19 -4.44
CA PRO A 195 5.12 -8.15 -5.89
C PRO A 195 4.24 -9.26 -6.43
N ALA A 196 4.34 -10.48 -5.88
CA ALA A 196 3.47 -11.59 -6.24
C ALA A 196 2.00 -11.27 -5.98
N ILE A 197 1.68 -10.67 -4.82
CA ILE A 197 0.32 -10.26 -4.47
C ILE A 197 -0.12 -9.07 -5.33
N THR A 198 0.71 -8.03 -5.48
CA THR A 198 0.36 -6.83 -6.23
C THR A 198 0.06 -7.15 -7.69
N GLU A 199 0.90 -7.93 -8.36
CA GLU A 199 0.72 -8.21 -9.79
C GLU A 199 -0.40 -9.22 -10.05
N SER A 200 -0.65 -10.18 -9.15
CA SER A 200 -1.84 -11.04 -9.24
C SER A 200 -3.13 -10.23 -9.07
N LEU A 201 -3.16 -9.27 -8.15
CA LEU A 201 -4.32 -8.40 -7.95
C LEU A 201 -4.55 -7.44 -9.12
N ARG A 202 -3.50 -6.95 -9.81
CA ARG A 202 -3.64 -6.08 -11.00
C ARG A 202 -4.42 -6.74 -12.14
N VAL A 203 -4.38 -8.06 -12.27
CA VAL A 203 -5.11 -8.81 -13.31
C VAL A 203 -6.61 -8.87 -13.00
N THR A 204 -6.99 -8.70 -11.73
CA THR A 204 -8.39 -8.81 -11.31
C THR A 204 -9.20 -7.61 -11.79
N LYS A 205 -10.43 -7.85 -12.30
CA LYS A 205 -11.40 -6.80 -12.68
C LYS A 205 -11.64 -5.79 -11.56
N PHE A 206 -11.39 -6.21 -10.32
CA PHE A 206 -11.54 -5.37 -9.15
C PHE A 206 -10.52 -4.21 -9.04
N PHE A 207 -9.36 -4.36 -9.67
CA PHE A 207 -8.30 -3.33 -9.68
C PHE A 207 -8.06 -2.74 -11.07
N SER A 208 -8.75 -3.24 -12.11
CA SER A 208 -8.70 -2.73 -13.47
C SER A 208 -9.67 -1.57 -13.70
N GLN A 209 -9.15 -0.37 -13.98
CA GLN A 209 -9.94 0.85 -14.27
C GLN A 209 -10.89 0.68 -15.48
N SER A 210 -10.57 -0.23 -16.42
CA SER A 210 -11.36 -0.46 -17.64
C SER A 210 -12.69 -1.16 -17.38
N TYR A 211 -12.81 -1.95 -16.30
CA TYR A 211 -14.06 -2.61 -15.93
C TYR A 211 -15.06 -1.66 -15.26
N THR A 212 -14.59 -0.68 -14.48
CA THR A 212 -15.46 0.37 -13.91
C THR A 212 -16.17 1.15 -15.02
N LYS A 213 -15.45 1.51 -16.10
CA LYS A 213 -16.07 2.17 -17.27
C LYS A 213 -17.15 1.30 -17.92
N LYS A 214 -16.88 0.00 -18.11
CA LYS A 214 -17.81 -0.92 -18.78
C LYS A 214 -19.07 -1.23 -17.93
N GLN A 215 -18.92 -1.36 -16.62
CA GLN A 215 -20.03 -1.64 -15.70
C GLN A 215 -20.94 -0.42 -15.48
N ILE A 216 -20.38 0.79 -15.46
CA ILE A 216 -21.18 2.01 -15.36
C ILE A 216 -21.90 2.29 -16.68
N ALA A 217 -21.26 1.99 -17.83
CA ALA A 217 -21.93 2.07 -19.13
C ALA A 217 -23.16 1.14 -19.20
N SER A 218 -23.04 -0.11 -18.74
CA SER A 218 -24.18 -1.04 -18.74
C SER A 218 -25.29 -0.62 -17.77
N THR A 219 -24.96 -0.13 -16.57
CA THR A 219 -25.96 0.36 -15.62
C THR A 219 -26.60 1.68 -16.07
N ALA A 220 -25.87 2.53 -16.80
CA ALA A 220 -26.43 3.72 -17.42
C ALA A 220 -27.41 3.35 -18.55
N GLU A 221 -27.06 2.40 -19.41
CA GLU A 221 -27.96 1.85 -20.45
C GLU A 221 -29.23 1.24 -19.85
N GLU A 222 -29.13 0.40 -18.80
CA GLU A 222 -30.31 -0.15 -18.11
C GLU A 222 -31.22 0.95 -17.54
N SER A 223 -30.64 1.99 -16.92
CA SER A 223 -31.41 3.10 -16.36
C SER A 223 -32.09 4.01 -17.40
N ILE A 224 -31.63 3.98 -18.65
CA ILE A 224 -32.25 4.67 -19.79
C ILE A 224 -33.41 3.84 -20.33
N ILE A 225 -33.29 2.50 -20.31
CA ILE A 225 -34.32 1.56 -20.79
C ILE A 225 -35.50 1.48 -19.79
N ASP A 226 -35.24 1.60 -18.48
CA ASP A 226 -36.26 1.56 -17.42
C ASP A 226 -37.07 2.87 -17.24
N GLN A 227 -36.91 3.87 -18.12
CA GLN A 227 -37.79 5.05 -18.16
C GLN A 227 -38.76 4.98 -19.35
N PRO A 228 -39.90 4.28 -19.23
CA PRO A 228 -40.91 4.30 -20.28
C PRO A 228 -41.59 5.67 -20.27
N GLY A 229 -41.18 6.58 -21.16
CA GLY A 229 -41.97 7.79 -21.46
C GLY A 229 -41.25 9.11 -21.74
N LYS A 230 -39.92 9.19 -21.80
CA LYS A 230 -39.24 10.41 -22.26
C LYS A 230 -38.42 10.17 -23.52
N ASN A 231 -39.16 10.08 -24.62
CA ASN A 231 -38.61 10.13 -25.96
C ASN A 231 -38.05 11.54 -26.27
N GLN A 232 -36.93 11.54 -26.99
CA GLN A 232 -36.27 12.66 -27.67
C GLN A 232 -35.35 13.59 -26.85
N ILE A 233 -34.09 13.16 -26.66
CA ILE A 233 -32.96 14.08 -26.81
C ILE A 233 -31.95 13.41 -27.75
N ASN A 234 -31.57 14.15 -28.77
CA ASN A 234 -30.81 13.77 -29.97
C ASN A 234 -29.44 13.14 -29.61
N VAL A 235 -29.19 11.90 -30.04
CA VAL A 235 -27.99 11.09 -29.68
C VAL A 235 -26.75 11.45 -30.52
N GLN A 236 -26.77 12.53 -31.30
CA GLN A 236 -25.64 12.87 -32.20
C GLN A 236 -24.52 13.73 -31.60
N GLU A 237 -24.64 14.24 -30.36
CA GLU A 237 -23.58 15.06 -29.76
C GLU A 237 -23.02 14.43 -28.46
N THR A 238 -22.20 13.39 -28.54
CA THR A 238 -21.15 13.15 -27.51
C THR A 238 -20.05 12.15 -27.89
N ILE A 239 -19.81 11.88 -29.17
CA ILE A 239 -18.66 11.07 -29.60
C ILE A 239 -17.76 11.95 -30.47
N PRO A 240 -16.61 12.44 -29.97
CA PRO A 240 -15.52 12.79 -30.86
C PRO A 240 -14.96 11.48 -31.41
N LEU A 241 -15.37 11.15 -32.64
CA LEU A 241 -14.71 10.16 -33.48
C LEU A 241 -13.30 10.68 -33.78
N GLU A 242 -12.29 10.00 -33.25
CA GLU A 242 -10.93 10.07 -33.79
C GLU A 242 -11.00 9.60 -35.25
N THR A 243 -10.89 10.56 -36.16
CA THR A 243 -10.81 10.36 -37.60
C THR A 243 -9.35 9.99 -37.93
N GLU A 244 -9.06 8.71 -38.05
CA GLU A 244 -7.94 8.27 -38.90
C GLU A 244 -8.44 8.24 -40.34
N GLN A 245 -8.23 9.33 -41.07
CA GLN A 245 -8.15 9.27 -42.53
C GLN A 245 -6.83 8.61 -42.91
N LYS A 246 -6.91 7.41 -43.48
CA LYS A 246 -5.94 6.94 -44.46
C LYS A 246 -6.70 6.27 -45.60
N LYS A 247 -7.18 7.10 -46.52
CA LYS A 247 -7.46 6.69 -47.89
C LYS A 247 -6.14 6.87 -48.65
N ASP A 248 -5.67 5.82 -49.28
CA ASP A 248 -5.56 5.81 -50.74
C ASP A 248 -5.08 4.43 -51.19
N SER A 249 -5.92 3.86 -52.04
CA SER A 249 -5.69 2.67 -52.85
C SER A 249 -5.70 3.16 -54.30
N GLU A 250 -4.54 3.14 -54.94
CA GLU A 250 -4.34 2.78 -56.34
C GLU A 250 -3.09 1.92 -56.43
#